data_AF-A0A8I1U6Z9-F1
#
_entry.id   AF-A0A8I1U6Z9-F1
#
_cell.length_a   1.000
_cell.length_b   1.000
_cell.length_c   1.000
_cell.angle_alpha   90.00
_cell.angle_beta   90.00
_cell.angle_gamma   90.00
#
_symmetry.space_group_name_H-M   'P 1'
#
loop_
_entity.id
_entity.type
_entity.pdbx_description
1 polymer ?
#
loop_
_entity_poly.entity_id
_entity_poly.type
_entity_poly.pdbx_seq_one_letter_code
_entity_poly.pdbx_strand_id
1 'polypeptide(L)'
;MADSKLTLNFIEAPRLSLAEQQEIEQKIEIESVKFIHNLVRLGAFANILGGLFYITSIYNPAQKILIITWYTLLVAINLFNLAWGWRFERGPAEYQGIMLCRKGYLYIVTAICLLWGSIGILFMKGADQQMTTIIFLFAVLICFSFSTAIDLYLGIVSILCLLIPTIIYHCFLALPYLVYLGKIPYQNTSLLTAFVVLGVFMLITCFLGNKIVIKLFRLGYENALLCRKMENINSLLEQRVQERTSELETSLKLVSYQATHDLLTELPNERMLYEKIIHATEDATQNHYKFAIITLASKS
;
A
#
# COMPACT_ATOMS: atom_id res chain seq x y z
N MET A 1 12.52 41.78 36.37
CA MET A 1 11.85 41.49 35.07
C MET A 1 12.84 40.71 34.22
N ALA A 2 12.86 39.39 34.37
CA ALA A 2 13.65 38.51 33.54
C ALA A 2 12.76 38.04 32.38
N ASP A 3 13.07 38.56 31.20
CA ASP A 3 12.36 38.32 29.95
C ASP A 3 12.69 36.91 29.45
N SER A 4 11.99 35.92 30.01
CA SER A 4 12.02 34.53 29.54
C SER A 4 11.35 34.49 28.17
N LYS A 5 12.12 34.77 27.12
CA LYS A 5 11.78 34.46 25.73
C LYS A 5 11.56 32.94 25.63
N LEU A 6 10.32 32.54 25.84
CA LEU A 6 9.83 31.21 25.55
C LEU A 6 9.87 31.07 24.03
N THR A 7 10.97 30.55 23.50
CA THR A 7 11.02 30.11 22.12
C THR A 7 10.01 28.98 21.99
N LEU A 8 8.82 29.32 21.50
CA LEU A 8 7.89 28.38 20.89
C LEU A 8 8.65 27.76 19.72
N ASN A 9 9.40 26.70 20.01
CA ASN A 9 9.86 25.78 18.99
C ASN A 9 8.58 25.18 18.41
N PHE A 10 8.10 25.78 17.32
CA PHE A 10 7.11 25.14 16.48
C PHE A 10 7.65 23.75 16.19
N ILE A 11 6.94 22.74 16.68
CA ILE A 11 7.25 21.36 16.38
C ILE A 11 7.06 21.25 14.87
N GLU A 12 8.16 21.24 14.13
CA GLU A 12 8.13 21.04 12.69
C GLU A 12 7.33 19.76 12.41
N ALA A 13 6.44 19.82 11.42
CA ALA A 13 5.64 18.68 11.04
C ALA A 13 6.55 17.46 10.88
N PRO A 14 6.22 16.30 11.49
CA PRO A 14 7.11 15.16 11.51
C PRO A 14 7.45 14.75 10.08
N ARG A 15 8.72 14.89 9.70
CA ARG A 15 9.23 14.41 8.41
C ARG A 15 9.73 12.98 8.55
N LEU A 16 9.62 12.24 7.46
CA LEU A 16 10.19 10.90 7.36
C LEU A 16 11.69 11.01 7.15
N SER A 17 12.44 10.24 7.94
CA SER A 17 13.87 10.05 7.74
C SER A 17 14.12 9.17 6.52
N LEU A 18 15.34 9.25 5.97
CA LEU A 18 15.74 8.43 4.81
C LEU A 18 15.69 6.92 5.11
N ALA A 19 16.01 6.52 6.34
CA ALA A 19 15.91 5.12 6.77
C ALA A 19 14.46 4.63 6.80
N GLU A 20 13.51 5.44 7.29
CA GLU A 20 12.09 5.11 7.28
C GLU A 20 11.54 5.01 5.86
N GLN A 21 12.00 5.86 4.93
CA GLN A 21 11.61 5.76 3.53
C GLN A 21 12.08 4.44 2.89
N GLN A 22 13.32 4.02 3.17
CA GLN A 22 13.84 2.73 2.69
C GLN A 22 13.08 1.54 3.27
N GLU A 23 12.70 1.61 4.55
CA GLU A 23 11.87 0.58 5.18
C GLU A 23 10.48 0.49 4.54
N ILE A 24 9.87 1.63 4.23
CA ILE A 24 8.59 1.69 3.51
C ILE A 24 8.74 1.06 2.12
N GLU A 25 9.80 1.39 1.36
CA GLU A 25 10.03 0.81 0.04
C GLU A 25 10.16 -0.72 0.09
N GLN A 26 10.92 -1.26 1.04
CA GLN A 26 11.04 -2.71 1.23
C GLN A 26 9.69 -3.36 1.57
N LYS A 27 8.89 -2.73 2.44
CA LYS A 27 7.54 -3.21 2.78
C LYS A 27 6.60 -3.19 1.58
N ILE A 28 6.65 -2.14 0.75
CA ILE A 28 5.87 -2.04 -0.48
C ILE A 28 6.23 -3.19 -1.43
N GLU A 29 7.52 -3.47 -1.60
CA GLU A 29 7.97 -4.54 -2.50
C GLU A 29 7.50 -5.92 -2.03
N ILE A 30 7.63 -6.20 -0.73
CA ILE A 30 7.15 -7.45 -0.11
C ILE A 30 5.64 -7.62 -0.31
N GLU A 31 4.85 -6.60 0.01
CA GLU A 31 3.39 -6.66 -0.14
C GLU A 31 2.97 -6.78 -1.60
N SER A 32 3.69 -6.14 -2.52
CA SER A 32 3.44 -6.27 -3.96
C SER A 32 3.60 -7.72 -4.42
N VAL A 33 4.67 -8.40 -3.99
CA VAL A 33 4.89 -9.82 -4.32
C VAL A 33 3.82 -10.73 -3.70
N LYS A 34 3.44 -10.48 -2.44
CA LYS A 34 2.37 -11.24 -1.78
C LYS A 34 1.03 -11.08 -2.51
N PHE A 35 0.69 -9.85 -2.86
CA PHE A 35 -0.55 -9.55 -3.57
C PHE A 35 -0.59 -10.26 -4.93
N ILE A 36 0.52 -10.26 -5.68
CA ILE A 36 0.63 -11.01 -6.93
C ILE A 36 0.38 -12.51 -6.71
N HIS A 37 0.99 -13.13 -5.70
CA HIS A 37 0.80 -14.55 -5.41
C HIS A 37 -0.63 -14.89 -4.97
N ASN A 38 -1.31 -13.98 -4.26
CA ASN A 38 -2.73 -14.16 -3.93
C ASN A 38 -3.61 -14.16 -5.18
N LEU A 39 -3.29 -13.35 -6.18
CA LEU A 39 -4.00 -13.33 -7.46
C LEU A 39 -3.74 -14.55 -8.34
N VAL A 40 -2.64 -15.29 -8.13
CA VAL A 40 -2.27 -16.47 -8.96
C VAL A 40 -3.38 -17.50 -9.02
N ARG A 41 -4.06 -17.75 -7.89
CA ARG A 41 -5.14 -18.76 -7.82
C ARG A 41 -6.31 -18.41 -8.73
N LEU A 42 -6.75 -17.16 -8.62
CA LEU A 42 -7.84 -16.64 -9.44
C LEU A 42 -7.44 -16.61 -10.91
N GLY A 43 -6.22 -16.14 -11.21
CA GLY A 43 -5.67 -16.09 -12.56
C GLY A 43 -5.55 -17.48 -13.21
N ALA A 44 -5.07 -18.49 -12.48
CA ALA A 44 -4.95 -19.84 -12.99
C ALA A 44 -6.31 -20.47 -13.31
N PHE A 45 -7.31 -20.27 -12.43
CA PHE A 45 -8.68 -20.73 -12.69
C PHE A 45 -9.29 -20.02 -13.91
N ALA A 46 -9.15 -18.70 -13.99
CA ALA A 46 -9.61 -17.92 -15.12
C ALA A 46 -8.95 -18.35 -16.44
N ASN A 47 -7.66 -18.67 -16.44
CA ASN A 47 -6.94 -19.18 -17.62
C ASN A 47 -7.46 -20.54 -18.07
N ILE A 48 -7.67 -21.48 -17.14
CA ILE A 48 -8.20 -22.81 -17.47
C ILE A 48 -9.60 -22.70 -18.08
N LEU A 49 -10.46 -21.87 -17.46
CA LEU A 49 -11.82 -21.64 -17.92
C LEU A 49 -11.87 -20.90 -19.26
N GLY A 50 -11.04 -19.85 -19.41
CA GLY A 50 -10.90 -19.11 -20.66
C GLY A 50 -10.37 -19.98 -21.80
N GLY A 51 -9.40 -20.85 -21.53
CA GLY A 51 -8.90 -21.84 -22.48
C GLY A 51 -9.99 -22.83 -22.90
N LEU A 52 -10.80 -23.31 -21.95
CA LEU A 52 -11.93 -24.20 -22.24
C LEU A 52 -12.93 -23.52 -23.19
N PHE A 53 -13.35 -22.28 -22.88
CA PHE A 53 -14.27 -21.52 -23.73
C PHE A 53 -13.70 -21.25 -25.12
N TYR A 54 -12.39 -20.97 -25.20
CA TYR A 54 -11.73 -20.77 -26.48
C TYR A 54 -11.83 -22.03 -27.36
N ILE A 55 -11.48 -23.18 -26.80
CA ILE A 55 -11.48 -24.47 -27.52
C ILE A 55 -12.87 -24.87 -27.97
N THR A 56 -13.88 -24.69 -27.11
CA THR A 56 -15.27 -24.96 -27.50
C THR A 56 -15.72 -24.05 -28.64
N SER A 57 -15.20 -22.82 -28.71
CA SER A 57 -15.55 -21.85 -29.75
C SER A 57 -14.86 -22.13 -31.08
N ILE A 58 -13.63 -22.66 -31.06
CA ILE A 58 -12.84 -22.95 -32.29
C ILE A 58 -12.88 -24.42 -32.71
N TYR A 59 -13.73 -25.24 -32.09
CA TYR A 59 -13.71 -26.70 -32.27
C TYR A 59 -13.88 -27.07 -33.75
N ASN A 60 -12.77 -27.50 -34.36
CA ASN A 60 -12.74 -27.94 -35.75
C ASN A 60 -12.29 -29.41 -35.82
N PRO A 61 -13.09 -30.29 -36.44
CA PRO A 61 -12.74 -31.71 -36.55
C PRO A 61 -11.39 -32.00 -37.20
N ALA A 62 -10.89 -31.10 -38.06
CA ALA A 62 -9.63 -31.29 -38.80
C ALA A 62 -8.37 -31.05 -37.94
N GLN A 63 -8.47 -30.36 -36.80
CA GLN A 63 -7.31 -29.96 -35.98
C GLN A 63 -7.40 -30.43 -34.52
N LYS A 64 -8.21 -31.46 -34.25
CA LYS A 64 -8.49 -31.95 -32.87
C LYS A 64 -7.24 -32.18 -32.04
N ILE A 65 -6.23 -32.85 -32.60
CA ILE A 65 -4.99 -33.20 -31.88
C ILE A 65 -4.25 -31.94 -31.43
N LEU A 66 -4.14 -30.93 -32.29
CA LEU A 66 -3.44 -29.67 -32.00
C LEU A 66 -4.16 -28.88 -30.89
N ILE A 67 -5.48 -28.78 -30.98
CA ILE A 67 -6.33 -28.09 -29.99
C ILE A 67 -6.22 -28.77 -28.62
N ILE A 68 -6.34 -30.11 -28.57
CA ILE A 68 -6.25 -30.88 -27.33
C ILE A 68 -4.85 -30.77 -26.71
N THR A 69 -3.80 -30.84 -27.53
CA THR A 69 -2.41 -30.74 -27.05
C THR A 69 -2.15 -29.35 -26.47
N TRP A 70 -2.58 -28.30 -27.16
CA TRP A 70 -2.43 -26.92 -26.68
C TRP A 70 -3.16 -26.69 -25.36
N TYR A 71 -4.39 -27.20 -25.23
CA TYR A 71 -5.15 -27.09 -23.98
C TYR A 71 -4.51 -27.84 -22.82
N THR A 72 -4.06 -29.07 -23.09
CA THR A 72 -3.45 -29.91 -22.06
C THR A 72 -2.19 -29.24 -21.52
N LEU A 73 -1.41 -28.62 -22.40
CA LEU A 73 -0.25 -27.82 -22.01
C LEU A 73 -0.66 -26.58 -21.18
N LEU A 74 -1.73 -25.88 -21.57
CA LEU A 74 -2.25 -24.74 -20.82
C LEU A 74 -2.68 -25.14 -19.41
N VAL A 75 -3.42 -26.23 -19.27
CA VAL A 75 -3.86 -26.76 -17.98
C VAL A 75 -2.65 -27.19 -17.15
N ALA A 76 -1.69 -27.91 -17.73
CA ALA A 76 -0.49 -28.36 -17.03
C ALA A 76 0.33 -27.18 -16.46
N ILE A 77 0.55 -26.13 -17.24
CA ILE A 77 1.28 -24.94 -16.79
C ILE A 77 0.49 -24.19 -15.70
N ASN A 78 -0.84 -24.09 -15.81
CA ASN A 78 -1.66 -23.43 -14.78
C ASN A 78 -1.75 -24.25 -13.48
N LEU A 79 -1.75 -25.58 -13.54
CA LEU A 79 -1.63 -26.44 -12.35
C LEU A 79 -0.27 -26.27 -11.69
N PHE A 80 0.80 -26.16 -12.48
CA PHE A 80 2.12 -25.82 -11.96
C PHE A 80 2.14 -24.44 -11.31
N ASN A 81 1.48 -23.45 -11.91
CA ASN A 81 1.32 -22.11 -11.34
C ASN A 81 0.58 -22.12 -10.00
N LEU A 82 -0.49 -22.92 -9.87
CA LEU A 82 -1.21 -23.13 -8.60
C LEU A 82 -0.32 -23.77 -7.54
N ALA A 83 0.43 -24.81 -7.91
CA ALA A 83 1.40 -25.45 -7.02
C ALA A 83 2.49 -24.46 -6.57
N TRP A 84 2.93 -23.57 -7.46
CA TRP A 84 3.89 -22.51 -7.15
C TRP A 84 3.29 -21.50 -6.16
N GLY A 85 2.04 -21.08 -6.35
CA GLY A 85 1.31 -20.23 -5.41
C GLY A 85 1.21 -20.86 -4.01
N TRP A 86 0.88 -22.15 -3.93
CA TRP A 86 0.86 -22.86 -2.64
C TRP A 86 2.23 -23.00 -1.99
N ARG A 87 3.29 -23.16 -2.78
CA ARG A 87 4.66 -23.15 -2.27
C ARG A 87 5.02 -21.80 -1.66
N PHE A 88 4.57 -20.70 -2.26
CA PHE A 88 4.82 -19.35 -1.73
C PHE A 88 4.13 -19.11 -0.39
N GLU A 89 2.88 -19.56 -0.23
CA GLU A 89 2.15 -19.40 1.05
C GLU A 89 2.74 -20.22 2.20
N ARG A 90 3.30 -21.39 1.90
CA ARG A 90 4.06 -22.20 2.86
C ARG A 90 5.52 -21.75 2.98
N GLY A 91 5.90 -20.72 2.21
CA GLY A 91 7.25 -20.35 1.88
C GLY A 91 7.90 -19.32 2.81
N PRO A 92 9.10 -18.85 2.43
CA PRO A 92 10.06 -18.19 3.33
C PRO A 92 9.59 -16.83 3.84
N ALA A 93 9.81 -16.58 5.14
CA ALA A 93 9.59 -15.28 5.79
C ALA A 93 10.67 -14.24 5.41
N GLU A 94 11.79 -14.68 4.82
CA GLU A 94 12.94 -13.84 4.52
C GLU A 94 12.84 -13.17 3.13
N TYR A 95 13.29 -11.91 3.06
CA TYR A 95 13.24 -11.08 1.85
C TYR A 95 13.87 -11.74 0.61
N GLN A 96 15.03 -12.38 0.75
CA GLN A 96 15.70 -13.05 -0.37
C GLN A 96 14.87 -14.21 -0.95
N GLY A 97 14.19 -14.97 -0.09
CA GLY A 97 13.31 -16.07 -0.50
C GLY A 97 12.10 -15.57 -1.28
N ILE A 98 11.53 -14.43 -0.88
CA ILE A 98 10.42 -13.77 -1.58
C ILE A 98 10.84 -13.34 -2.99
N MET A 99 12.05 -12.78 -3.14
CA MET A 99 12.59 -12.38 -4.44
C MET A 99 12.87 -13.57 -5.37
N LEU A 100 13.32 -14.69 -4.82
CA LEU A 100 13.49 -15.92 -5.60
C LEU A 100 12.14 -16.44 -6.12
N CYS A 101 11.09 -16.40 -5.28
CA CYS A 101 9.75 -16.81 -5.67
C CYS A 101 9.17 -15.91 -6.77
N ARG A 102 9.42 -14.59 -6.69
CA ARG A 102 9.06 -13.62 -7.74
C ARG A 102 9.72 -13.96 -9.08
N LYS A 103 11.02 -14.29 -9.09
CA LYS A 103 11.72 -14.72 -10.32
C LYS A 103 11.14 -16.02 -10.88
N GLY A 104 10.84 -16.99 -10.04
CA GLY A 104 10.18 -18.23 -10.47
C GLY A 104 8.82 -17.96 -11.12
N TYR A 105 8.01 -17.11 -10.48
CA TYR A 105 6.70 -16.71 -11.00
C TYR A 105 6.78 -16.01 -12.36
N LEU A 106 7.77 -15.14 -12.57
CA LEU A 106 8.03 -14.50 -13.86
C LEU A 106 8.19 -15.52 -15.00
N TYR A 107 8.94 -16.60 -14.80
CA TYR A 107 9.11 -17.63 -15.82
C TYR A 107 7.80 -18.36 -16.13
N ILE A 108 7.00 -18.64 -15.11
CA ILE A 108 5.69 -19.30 -15.28
C ILE A 108 4.74 -18.40 -16.07
N VAL A 109 4.62 -17.13 -15.70
CA VAL A 109 3.78 -16.15 -16.41
C VAL A 109 4.26 -15.99 -17.85
N THR A 110 5.57 -15.90 -18.07
CA THR A 110 6.16 -15.84 -19.42
C THR A 110 5.72 -17.03 -20.27
N ALA A 111 5.78 -18.25 -19.72
CA ALA A 111 5.35 -19.46 -20.40
C ALA A 111 3.84 -19.45 -20.72
N ILE A 112 3.00 -19.01 -19.78
CA ILE A 112 1.55 -18.87 -20.00
C ILE A 112 1.26 -17.84 -21.11
N CYS A 113 1.92 -16.68 -21.05
CA CYS A 113 1.77 -15.60 -22.04
C CYS A 113 2.23 -16.02 -23.44
N LEU A 114 3.35 -16.75 -23.56
CA LEU A 114 3.79 -17.30 -24.84
C LEU A 114 2.81 -18.35 -25.37
N LEU A 115 2.28 -19.20 -24.50
CA LEU A 115 1.30 -20.21 -24.89
C LEU A 115 0.00 -19.56 -25.39
N TRP A 116 -0.49 -18.54 -24.69
CA TRP A 116 -1.60 -17.73 -25.18
C TRP A 116 -1.25 -16.99 -26.47
N GLY A 117 -0.09 -16.34 -26.57
CA GLY A 117 0.35 -15.65 -27.78
C GLY A 117 0.44 -16.58 -29.01
N SER A 118 0.72 -17.87 -28.81
CA SER A 118 0.80 -18.85 -29.90
C SER A 118 -0.54 -19.10 -30.62
N ILE A 119 -1.70 -18.77 -30.02
CA ILE A 119 -3.00 -18.96 -30.69
C ILE A 119 -3.14 -18.08 -31.94
N GLY A 120 -2.49 -16.91 -31.96
CA GLY A 120 -2.43 -16.03 -33.12
C GLY A 120 -1.69 -16.65 -34.31
N ILE A 121 -0.88 -17.67 -34.08
CA ILE A 121 -0.15 -18.40 -35.12
C ILE A 121 -0.91 -19.69 -35.50
N LEU A 122 -1.35 -20.45 -34.49
CA LEU A 122 -1.85 -21.81 -34.69
C LEU A 122 -3.27 -21.86 -35.25
N PHE A 123 -4.15 -20.95 -34.82
CA PHE A 123 -5.60 -21.08 -35.00
C PHE A 123 -6.24 -19.93 -35.81
N MET A 124 -5.44 -19.01 -36.36
CA MET A 124 -5.93 -17.94 -37.25
C MET A 124 -6.12 -18.43 -38.70
N LYS A 125 -6.90 -19.49 -38.91
CA LYS A 125 -7.25 -19.99 -40.26
C LYS A 125 -8.73 -19.82 -40.52
N GLY A 126 -9.10 -18.97 -41.49
CA GLY A 126 -10.49 -18.67 -41.83
C GLY A 126 -11.07 -17.51 -41.02
N ALA A 127 -12.07 -16.83 -41.58
CA ALA A 127 -12.58 -15.54 -41.07
C ALA A 127 -13.18 -15.65 -39.66
N ASP A 128 -14.02 -16.67 -39.41
CA ASP A 128 -14.72 -16.83 -38.11
C ASP A 128 -13.75 -17.20 -36.98
N GLN A 129 -12.79 -18.10 -37.27
CA GLN A 129 -11.76 -18.52 -36.30
C GLN A 129 -10.80 -17.36 -36.01
N GLN A 130 -10.46 -16.56 -37.02
CA GLN A 130 -9.61 -15.38 -36.86
C GLN A 130 -10.26 -14.36 -35.93
N MET A 131 -11.53 -14.00 -36.13
CA MET A 131 -12.23 -13.06 -35.26
C MET A 131 -12.30 -13.55 -33.81
N THR A 132 -12.68 -14.82 -33.61
CA THR A 132 -12.73 -15.44 -32.28
C THR A 132 -11.36 -15.38 -31.59
N THR A 133 -10.30 -15.70 -32.32
CA THR A 133 -8.92 -15.68 -31.81
C THR A 133 -8.46 -14.27 -31.41
N ILE A 134 -8.81 -13.24 -32.18
CA ILE A 134 -8.51 -11.85 -31.85
C ILE A 134 -9.23 -11.43 -30.56
N ILE A 135 -10.52 -11.74 -30.44
CA ILE A 135 -11.33 -11.39 -29.26
C ILE A 135 -10.71 -12.01 -27.99
N PHE A 136 -10.37 -13.30 -28.04
CA PHE A 136 -9.73 -13.98 -26.91
C PHE A 136 -8.32 -13.44 -26.62
N LEU A 137 -7.49 -13.19 -27.64
CA LEU A 137 -6.17 -12.57 -27.43
C LEU A 137 -6.27 -11.19 -26.77
N PHE A 138 -7.23 -10.38 -27.18
CA PHE A 138 -7.47 -9.07 -26.56
C PHE A 138 -7.94 -9.20 -25.12
N ALA A 139 -8.90 -10.09 -24.85
CA ALA A 139 -9.38 -10.34 -23.49
C ALA A 139 -8.23 -10.79 -22.58
N VAL A 140 -7.42 -11.75 -23.02
CA VAL A 140 -6.25 -12.24 -22.28
C VAL A 140 -5.23 -11.12 -22.07
N LEU A 141 -4.92 -10.34 -23.10
CA LEU A 141 -3.98 -9.21 -22.99
C LEU A 141 -4.42 -8.18 -21.95
N ILE A 142 -5.69 -7.81 -21.96
CA ILE A 142 -6.29 -6.89 -20.99
C ILE A 142 -6.17 -7.48 -19.57
N CYS A 143 -6.63 -8.72 -19.38
CA CYS A 143 -6.58 -9.39 -18.08
C CYS A 143 -5.16 -9.50 -17.53
N PHE A 144 -4.18 -9.93 -18.33
CA PHE A 144 -2.80 -10.05 -17.89
C PHE A 144 -2.21 -8.69 -17.55
N SER A 145 -2.40 -7.68 -18.40
CA SER A 145 -1.84 -6.35 -18.17
C SER A 145 -2.34 -5.73 -16.87
N PHE A 146 -3.64 -5.86 -16.54
CA PHE A 146 -4.18 -5.41 -15.27
C PHE A 146 -3.68 -6.25 -14.09
N SER A 147 -3.66 -7.58 -14.22
CA SER A 147 -3.20 -8.48 -13.16
C SER A 147 -1.72 -8.28 -12.82
N THR A 148 -0.90 -7.82 -13.77
CA THR A 148 0.54 -7.60 -13.59
C THR A 148 0.91 -6.13 -13.42
N ALA A 149 -0.05 -5.20 -13.42
CA ALA A 149 0.23 -3.75 -13.34
C ALA A 149 1.00 -3.34 -12.07
N ILE A 150 0.96 -4.17 -11.02
CA ILE A 150 1.65 -3.93 -9.75
C ILE A 150 3.16 -4.09 -9.89
N ASP A 151 3.62 -4.91 -10.82
CA ASP A 151 5.04 -5.09 -11.15
C ASP A 151 5.26 -4.71 -12.61
N LEU A 152 5.78 -3.51 -12.83
CA LEU A 152 5.99 -2.95 -14.18
C LEU A 152 6.82 -3.89 -15.06
N TYR A 153 7.84 -4.53 -14.51
CA TYR A 153 8.69 -5.43 -15.29
C TYR A 153 7.91 -6.67 -15.73
N LEU A 154 7.17 -7.28 -14.81
CA LEU A 154 6.31 -8.43 -15.11
C LEU A 154 5.23 -8.07 -16.14
N GLY A 155 4.64 -6.87 -16.05
CA GLY A 155 3.64 -6.40 -16.99
C GLY A 155 4.18 -6.17 -18.39
N ILE A 156 5.34 -5.53 -18.53
CA ILE A 156 6.00 -5.34 -19.82
C ILE A 156 6.32 -6.71 -20.46
N VAL A 157 6.92 -7.63 -19.70
CA VAL A 157 7.26 -8.98 -20.19
C VAL A 157 6.00 -9.72 -20.64
N SER A 158 4.91 -9.65 -19.87
CA SER A 158 3.64 -10.33 -20.19
C SER A 158 3.03 -9.80 -21.50
N ILE A 159 2.97 -8.47 -21.67
CA ILE A 159 2.47 -7.83 -22.87
C ILE A 159 3.30 -8.24 -24.10
N LEU A 160 4.63 -8.19 -23.97
CA LEU A 160 5.53 -8.57 -25.05
C LEU A 160 5.37 -10.05 -25.42
N CYS A 161 5.31 -10.96 -24.45
CA CYS A 161 5.15 -12.39 -24.72
C CYS A 161 3.81 -12.75 -25.36
N LEU A 162 2.73 -12.01 -25.06
CA LEU A 162 1.44 -12.19 -25.71
C LEU A 162 1.42 -11.69 -27.16
N LEU A 163 2.10 -10.57 -27.43
CA LEU A 163 2.05 -9.89 -28.73
C LEU A 163 3.10 -10.38 -29.73
N ILE A 164 4.32 -10.66 -29.27
CA ILE A 164 5.47 -10.99 -30.11
C ILE A 164 5.17 -12.15 -31.08
N PRO A 165 4.61 -13.30 -30.66
CA PRO A 165 4.34 -14.41 -31.58
C PRO A 165 3.44 -14.00 -32.75
N THR A 166 2.35 -13.28 -32.45
CA THR A 166 1.38 -12.81 -33.45
C THR A 166 1.98 -11.75 -34.36
N ILE A 167 2.70 -10.78 -33.80
CA ILE A 167 3.37 -9.71 -34.58
C ILE A 167 4.42 -10.31 -35.52
N ILE A 168 5.30 -11.19 -35.02
CA ILE A 168 6.34 -11.82 -35.84
C ILE A 168 5.71 -12.61 -36.99
N TYR A 169 4.66 -13.39 -36.70
CA TYR A 169 3.98 -14.19 -37.73
C TYR A 169 3.38 -13.32 -38.83
N HIS A 170 2.67 -12.24 -38.48
CA HIS A 170 2.08 -11.36 -39.48
C HIS A 170 3.11 -10.50 -40.21
N CYS A 171 4.21 -10.11 -39.56
CA CYS A 171 5.35 -9.47 -40.22
C CYS A 171 6.01 -10.41 -41.24
N PHE A 172 6.21 -11.68 -40.88
CA PHE A 172 6.74 -12.70 -41.79
C PHE A 172 5.82 -12.92 -42.98
N LEU A 173 4.51 -12.98 -42.77
CA LEU A 173 3.53 -13.09 -43.85
C LEU A 173 3.50 -11.83 -44.74
N ALA A 174 3.74 -10.64 -44.18
CA ALA A 174 3.72 -9.38 -44.93
C ALA A 174 4.98 -9.17 -45.80
N LEU A 175 6.13 -9.73 -45.40
CA LEU A 175 7.43 -9.52 -46.03
C LEU A 175 7.48 -9.93 -47.53
N PRO A 176 6.95 -11.10 -47.95
CA PRO A 176 6.87 -11.47 -49.37
C PRO A 176 6.05 -10.48 -50.20
N TYR A 177 4.93 -9.97 -49.66
CA TYR A 177 4.06 -9.01 -50.37
C TYR A 177 4.72 -7.63 -50.54
N LEU A 178 5.60 -7.25 -49.61
CA LEU A 178 6.36 -6.01 -49.69
C LEU A 178 7.48 -6.10 -50.75
N VAL A 179 8.08 -7.28 -50.91
CA VAL A 179 9.18 -7.54 -51.84
C VAL A 179 8.71 -7.81 -53.28
N TYR A 180 7.56 -8.48 -53.48
CA TYR A 180 7.15 -9.01 -54.79
C TYR A 180 6.10 -8.20 -55.59
N LEU A 181 5.81 -6.93 -55.23
CA LEU A 181 4.97 -6.01 -56.03
C LEU A 181 3.53 -6.53 -56.31
N GLY A 182 2.59 -6.25 -55.40
CA GLY A 182 1.17 -6.30 -55.71
C GLY A 182 0.25 -6.45 -54.51
N LYS A 183 -0.43 -5.35 -54.14
CA LYS A 183 -1.51 -5.22 -53.13
C LYS A 183 -1.34 -6.07 -51.88
N ILE A 184 -0.85 -5.42 -50.81
CA ILE A 184 -0.86 -6.01 -49.47
C ILE A 184 -2.33 -6.37 -49.12
N PRO A 185 -2.63 -7.60 -48.66
CA PRO A 185 -3.95 -7.92 -48.16
C PRO A 185 -4.25 -7.01 -46.96
N TYR A 186 -5.17 -6.05 -47.15
CA TYR A 186 -5.57 -5.02 -46.17
C TYR A 186 -5.90 -5.61 -44.78
N GLN A 187 -6.33 -6.86 -44.74
CA GLN A 187 -6.72 -7.55 -43.51
C GLN A 187 -5.51 -7.85 -42.60
N ASN A 188 -4.36 -8.21 -43.15
CA ASN A 188 -3.16 -8.53 -42.34
C ASN A 188 -2.50 -7.27 -41.78
N THR A 189 -2.51 -6.17 -42.52
CA THR A 189 -1.96 -4.89 -42.06
C THR A 189 -2.85 -4.25 -40.99
N SER A 190 -4.17 -4.26 -41.17
CA SER A 190 -5.11 -3.75 -40.16
C SER A 190 -4.95 -4.47 -38.82
N LEU A 191 -4.82 -5.80 -38.85
CA LEU A 191 -4.63 -6.61 -37.66
C LEU A 191 -3.30 -6.32 -36.97
N LEU A 192 -2.19 -6.26 -37.73
CA LEU A 192 -0.89 -5.89 -37.20
C LEU A 192 -0.93 -4.51 -36.52
N THR A 193 -1.51 -3.50 -37.19
CA THR A 193 -1.67 -2.15 -36.64
C THR A 193 -2.51 -2.18 -35.36
N ALA A 194 -3.61 -2.94 -35.31
CA ALA A 194 -4.45 -3.05 -34.13
C ALA A 194 -3.69 -3.64 -32.93
N PHE A 195 -2.92 -4.72 -33.11
CA PHE A 195 -2.11 -5.31 -32.05
C PHE A 195 -0.99 -4.38 -31.56
N VAL A 196 -0.34 -3.64 -32.46
CA VAL A 196 0.70 -2.66 -32.10
C VAL A 196 0.09 -1.51 -31.29
N VAL A 197 -1.01 -0.91 -31.78
CA VAL A 197 -1.70 0.19 -31.09
C VAL A 197 -2.19 -0.26 -29.72
N LEU A 198 -2.83 -1.43 -29.65
CA LEU A 198 -3.29 -2.00 -28.38
C LEU A 198 -2.11 -2.29 -27.45
N GLY A 199 -1.01 -2.86 -27.95
CA GLY A 199 0.19 -3.11 -27.14
C GLY A 199 0.77 -1.84 -26.54
N VAL A 200 0.90 -0.77 -27.31
CA VAL A 200 1.35 0.53 -26.82
C VAL A 200 0.38 1.08 -25.77
N PHE A 201 -0.93 1.01 -26.03
CA PHE A 201 -1.94 1.44 -25.07
C PHE A 201 -1.83 0.66 -23.76
N MET A 202 -1.70 -0.67 -23.81
CA MET A 202 -1.58 -1.51 -22.62
C MET A 202 -0.28 -1.27 -21.85
N LEU A 203 0.83 -0.96 -22.53
CA LEU A 203 2.07 -0.54 -21.87
C LEU A 203 1.89 0.77 -21.09
N ILE A 204 1.21 1.75 -21.70
CA ILE A 204 0.87 3.02 -21.05
C ILE A 204 -0.03 2.75 -19.83
N THR A 205 -1.11 1.96 -19.99
CA THR A 205 -2.01 1.59 -18.89
C THR A 205 -1.27 0.86 -17.77
N CYS A 206 -0.37 -0.07 -18.09
CA CYS A 206 0.45 -0.78 -17.11
C CYS A 206 1.36 0.18 -16.34
N PHE A 207 1.98 1.14 -17.04
CA PHE A 207 2.82 2.17 -16.42
C PHE A 207 2.03 3.09 -15.47
N LEU A 208 0.88 3.60 -15.91
CA LEU A 208 0.03 4.43 -15.06
C LEU A 208 -0.53 3.64 -13.87
N GLY A 209 -0.98 2.41 -14.10
CA GLY A 209 -1.48 1.52 -13.06
C GLY A 209 -0.43 1.26 -11.99
N ASN A 210 0.79 0.93 -12.40
CA ASN A 210 1.92 0.73 -11.49
C ASN A 210 2.18 1.96 -10.62
N LYS A 211 2.25 3.13 -11.25
CA LYS A 211 2.49 4.40 -10.56
C LYS A 211 1.39 4.71 -9.53
N ILE A 212 0.13 4.45 -9.87
CA ILE A 212 -1.01 4.65 -8.96
C ILE A 212 -0.92 3.69 -7.77
N VAL A 213 -0.70 2.39 -8.02
CA VAL A 213 -0.64 1.38 -6.94
C VAL A 213 0.52 1.64 -5.98
N ILE A 214 1.73 1.90 -6.48
CA ILE A 214 2.88 2.20 -5.62
C ILE A 214 2.62 3.46 -4.79
N LYS A 215 2.03 4.50 -5.39
CA LYS A 215 1.67 5.73 -4.66
C LYS A 215 0.63 5.47 -3.57
N LEU A 216 -0.37 4.62 -3.83
CA LEU A 216 -1.37 4.22 -2.84
C LEU A 216 -0.73 3.49 -1.66
N PHE A 217 0.12 2.50 -1.91
CA PHE A 217 0.82 1.81 -0.82
C PHE A 217 1.72 2.76 -0.03
N ARG A 218 2.48 3.61 -0.72
CA ARG A 218 3.35 4.60 -0.09
C ARG A 218 2.56 5.54 0.82
N LEU A 219 1.49 6.15 0.30
CA LEU A 219 0.62 7.03 1.10
C LEU A 219 0.02 6.30 2.30
N GLY A 220 -0.40 5.04 2.14
CA GLY A 220 -0.92 4.22 3.24
C GLY A 220 0.10 4.02 4.37
N TYR A 221 1.34 3.66 4.01
CA TYR A 221 2.41 3.47 4.99
C TYR A 221 2.89 4.78 5.62
N GLU A 222 3.07 5.83 4.82
CA GLU A 222 3.46 7.15 5.30
C GLU A 222 2.41 7.69 6.28
N ASN A 223 1.12 7.59 5.96
CA ASN A 223 0.04 8.04 6.83
C ASN A 223 0.00 7.24 8.14
N ALA A 224 0.10 5.91 8.08
CA ALA A 224 0.12 5.07 9.28
C ALA A 224 1.31 5.39 10.20
N LEU A 225 2.49 5.65 9.64
CA LEU A 225 3.68 6.01 10.41
C LEU A 225 3.58 7.42 10.99
N LEU A 226 3.06 8.38 10.22
CA LEU A 226 2.84 9.76 10.69
C LEU A 226 1.81 9.82 11.81
N CYS A 227 0.70 9.07 11.72
CA CYS A 227 -0.27 8.95 12.80
C CYS A 227 0.37 8.46 14.10
N ARG A 228 1.19 7.40 14.04
CA ARG A 228 1.93 6.90 15.23
C ARG A 228 2.89 7.93 15.81
N LYS A 229 3.61 8.67 14.97
CA LYS A 229 4.49 9.75 15.45
C LYS A 229 3.70 10.86 16.13
N MET A 230 2.55 11.21 15.58
CA MET A 230 1.68 12.24 16.13
C MET A 230 1.06 11.81 17.45
N GLU A 231 0.61 10.56 17.57
CA GLU A 231 0.15 9.97 18.83
C GLU A 231 1.25 10.00 19.90
N ASN A 232 2.48 9.59 19.56
CA ASN A 232 3.62 9.63 20.49
C ASN A 232 3.98 11.05 20.93
N ILE A 233 3.98 12.01 20.01
CA ILE A 233 4.23 13.42 20.36
C ILE A 233 3.11 13.94 21.27
N ASN A 234 1.86 13.62 20.97
CA ASN A 234 0.73 14.05 21.78
C ASN A 234 0.78 13.47 23.20
N SER A 235 1.08 12.18 23.34
CA SER A 235 1.23 11.55 24.67
C SER A 235 2.39 12.15 25.47
N LEU A 236 3.52 12.46 24.80
CA LEU A 236 4.65 13.14 25.45
C LEU A 236 4.31 14.57 25.89
N LEU A 237 3.50 15.28 25.08
CA LEU A 237 3.03 16.61 25.43
C LEU A 237 2.05 16.57 26.61
N GLU A 238 1.10 15.65 26.60
CA GLU A 238 0.16 15.43 27.71
C GLU A 238 0.91 15.13 29.01
N GLN A 239 1.90 14.24 28.96
CA GLN A 239 2.76 13.96 30.11
C GLN A 239 3.49 15.21 30.61
N ARG A 240 4.12 15.97 29.71
CA ARG A 240 4.86 17.19 30.10
C ARG A 240 3.94 18.27 30.67
N VAL A 241 2.72 18.39 30.14
CA VAL A 241 1.71 19.32 30.68
C VAL A 241 1.31 18.89 32.08
N GLN A 242 1.09 17.59 32.30
CA GLN A 242 0.75 17.05 33.61
C GLN A 242 1.88 17.28 34.63
N GLU A 243 3.13 17.00 34.25
CA GLU A 243 4.31 17.24 35.09
C GLU A 243 4.40 18.72 35.50
N ARG A 244 4.33 19.64 34.54
CA ARG A 244 4.38 21.09 34.83
C ARG A 244 3.21 21.56 35.68
N THR A 245 2.02 21.02 35.47
CA THR A 245 0.83 21.38 36.26
C THR A 245 1.00 20.92 37.70
N SER A 246 1.54 19.71 37.92
CA SER A 246 1.85 19.19 39.26
C SER A 246 2.94 20.01 39.97
N GLU A 247 4.00 20.39 39.26
CA GLU A 247 5.06 21.26 39.78
C GLU A 247 4.53 22.64 40.18
N LEU A 248 3.67 23.22 39.33
CA LEU A 248 2.99 24.49 39.57
C LEU A 248 2.08 24.43 40.79
N GLU A 249 1.26 23.39 40.93
CA GLU A 249 0.40 23.19 42.10
C GLU A 249 1.21 23.06 43.39
N THR A 250 2.33 22.33 43.35
CA THR A 250 3.22 22.17 44.50
C THR A 250 3.87 23.49 44.89
N SER A 251 4.33 24.26 43.90
CA SER A 251 4.92 25.59 44.11
C SER A 251 3.90 26.58 44.67
N LEU A 252 2.66 26.57 44.16
CA LEU A 252 1.57 27.40 44.66
C LEU A 252 1.23 27.07 46.12
N LYS A 253 1.15 25.78 46.48
CA LYS A 253 0.93 25.36 47.88
C LYS A 253 2.04 25.87 48.79
N LEU A 254 3.29 25.77 48.36
CA LEU A 254 4.43 26.23 49.14
C LEU A 254 4.42 27.75 49.32
N VAL A 255 4.17 28.52 48.26
CA VAL A 255 4.06 29.98 48.33
C VAL A 255 2.88 30.40 49.21
N SER A 256 1.73 29.75 49.07
CA SER A 256 0.56 30.01 49.91
C SER A 256 0.86 29.73 51.39
N TYR A 257 1.55 28.63 51.67
CA TYR A 257 1.98 28.30 53.03
C TYR A 257 2.92 29.38 53.59
N GLN A 258 3.95 29.78 52.84
CA GLN A 258 4.87 30.86 53.22
C GLN A 258 4.18 32.21 53.41
N ALA A 259 3.12 32.50 52.64
CA ALA A 259 2.36 33.73 52.75
C ALA A 259 1.37 33.74 53.94
N THR A 260 1.06 32.58 54.52
CA THR A 260 0.04 32.42 55.58
C THR A 260 0.61 31.96 56.91
N HIS A 261 1.80 31.36 56.92
CA HIS A 261 2.47 30.86 58.12
C HIS A 261 3.78 31.60 58.34
N ASP A 262 4.14 31.81 59.60
CA ASP A 262 5.45 32.29 60.00
C ASP A 262 6.47 31.15 59.89
N LEU A 263 7.55 31.40 59.15
CA LEU A 263 8.58 30.39 58.85
C LEU A 263 9.39 29.97 60.07
N LEU A 264 9.47 30.82 61.12
CA LEU A 264 10.25 30.53 62.31
C LEU A 264 9.49 29.67 63.32
N THR A 265 8.16 29.81 63.38
CA THR A 265 7.31 29.14 64.37
C THR A 265 6.37 28.10 63.78
N GLU A 266 6.24 28.03 62.45
CA GLU A 266 5.25 27.23 61.72
C GLU A 266 3.79 27.55 62.09
N LEU A 267 3.56 28.63 62.85
CA LEU A 267 2.23 29.09 63.24
C LEU A 267 1.64 30.03 62.19
N PRO A 268 0.30 30.21 62.15
CA PRO A 268 -0.33 31.22 61.31
C PRO A 268 0.31 32.59 61.54
N ASN A 269 0.69 33.25 60.45
CA ASN A 269 1.22 34.60 60.54
C ASN A 269 0.11 35.59 60.92
N GLU A 270 0.52 36.80 61.29
CA GLU A 270 -0.39 37.84 61.77
C GLU A 270 -1.55 38.10 60.78
N ARG A 271 -1.25 38.13 59.48
CA ARG A 271 -2.26 38.34 58.43
C ARG A 271 -3.33 37.23 58.44
N MET A 272 -2.91 35.96 58.45
CA MET A 272 -3.84 34.82 58.49
C MET A 272 -4.64 34.79 59.79
N LEU A 273 -4.01 35.17 60.92
CA LEU A 273 -4.69 35.27 62.21
C LEU A 273 -5.82 36.30 62.16
N TYR A 274 -5.56 37.50 61.62
CA TYR A 274 -6.58 38.54 61.49
C TYR A 274 -7.74 38.10 60.59
N GLU A 275 -7.45 37.51 59.42
CA GLU A 275 -8.49 37.00 58.52
C GLU A 275 -9.38 35.96 59.23
N LYS A 276 -8.77 35.02 59.99
CA LYS A 276 -9.53 34.04 60.76
C LYS A 276 -10.37 34.65 61.88
N ILE A 277 -9.86 35.68 62.56
CA ILE A 277 -10.61 36.38 63.61
C ILE A 277 -11.83 37.09 63.00
N ILE A 278 -11.66 37.76 61.86
CA ILE A 278 -12.77 38.43 61.15
C ILE A 278 -13.83 37.40 60.76
N HIS A 279 -13.43 36.30 60.10
CA HIS A 279 -14.35 35.24 59.68
C HIS A 279 -15.07 34.60 60.88
N ALA A 280 -14.35 34.28 61.95
CA ALA A 280 -14.94 33.72 63.16
C ALA A 280 -15.92 34.70 63.83
N THR A 281 -15.68 36.00 63.72
CA THR A 281 -16.59 37.04 64.22
C THR A 281 -17.88 37.08 63.40
N GLU A 282 -17.77 37.03 62.08
CA GLU A 282 -18.92 36.99 61.16
C GLU A 282 -19.77 35.74 61.40
N ASP A 283 -19.14 34.55 61.44
CA ASP A 283 -19.83 33.28 61.68
C ASP A 283 -20.47 33.20 63.07
N ALA A 284 -19.79 33.71 64.11
CA ALA A 284 -20.33 33.76 65.47
C ALA A 284 -21.54 34.70 65.55
N THR A 285 -21.53 35.78 64.78
CA THR A 285 -22.66 36.72 64.70
C THR A 285 -23.87 36.07 64.04
N GLN A 286 -23.66 35.33 62.95
CA GLN A 286 -24.73 34.64 62.23
C GLN A 286 -25.29 33.44 63.00
N ASN A 287 -24.43 32.65 63.65
CA ASN A 287 -24.82 31.38 64.30
C ASN A 287 -24.98 31.50 65.83
N HIS A 288 -24.87 32.71 66.38
CA HIS A 288 -25.08 33.03 67.80
C HIS A 288 -24.23 32.23 68.81
N TYR A 289 -22.99 31.88 68.46
CA TYR A 289 -22.04 31.30 69.40
C TYR A 289 -20.99 32.33 69.85
N LYS A 290 -20.22 31.99 70.87
CA LYS A 290 -19.12 32.83 71.39
C LYS A 290 -17.79 32.13 71.15
N PHE A 291 -16.74 32.90 70.87
CA PHE A 291 -15.38 32.40 70.77
C PHE A 291 -14.45 33.25 71.66
N ALA A 292 -13.29 32.70 72.01
CA ALA A 292 -12.29 33.34 72.86
C ALA A 292 -10.96 33.47 72.12
N ILE A 293 -10.27 34.59 72.34
CA ILE A 293 -8.91 34.84 71.82
C ILE A 293 -7.97 34.81 73.01
N ILE A 294 -6.91 34.00 72.93
CA ILE A 294 -5.89 33.87 73.97
C ILE A 294 -4.60 34.52 73.46
N THR A 295 -4.08 35.52 74.18
CA THR A 295 -2.80 36.16 73.88
C THR A 295 -1.73 35.70 74.87
N LEU A 296 -0.65 35.11 74.36
CA LEU A 296 0.49 34.65 75.14
C LEU A 296 1.65 35.62 74.93
N ALA A 297 1.97 36.42 75.95
CA ALA A 297 3.10 37.34 75.90
C ALA A 297 4.30 36.73 76.62
N SER A 298 5.42 36.57 75.92
CA SER A 298 6.71 36.23 76.52
C SER A 298 7.35 37.51 77.08
N LYS A 299 7.70 37.55 78.36
CA LYS A 299 8.54 38.61 78.92
C LYS A 299 9.98 38.40 78.43
N SER A 300 10.44 39.26 77.52
CA SER A 300 11.88 39.44 77.22
C SER A 300 12.54 40.25 78.30
#